data_AF-A0A0M0K879-F1
#
_entry.id   AF-A0A0M0K879-F1
#
_cell.length_a   1.000
_cell.length_b   1.000
_cell.length_c   1.000
_cell.angle_alpha   90.00
_cell.angle_beta   90.00
_cell.angle_gamma   90.00
#
_symmetry.space_group_name_H-M   'P 1'
#
loop_
_entity.id
_entity.type
_entity.pdbx_description
1 polymer ?
#
loop_
_entity_poly.entity_id
_entity_poly.type
_entity_poly.pdbx_seq_one_letter_code
_entity_poly.pdbx_strand_id
1 'polypeptide(L)'
;HLSTSNGVARLVFSVVGQHRFAAFVVPHPHQTRTGREEPRRWMLQRGVLGCAQPDKLGVLAGRPVLVANMTGFHVASTAGSPALYVPSVSVYVHPPAEDRLISKGLLEHGSWSHRNNEKTRRTVVGLMLQLLTQSTPAAIFMDIGANIGTFSLPLLAAGYSGLLVEASPRNAWRLRASICALGPIAHSHAVVVAPVALSSTSNGTACMKLAKSQNMGTMSVTVNESGYCDGDEVPTAQLDDIVFGGTDATLCSSPVVALKIDVEQHEQEVFLGADRVLRHCKPQHIFIEGGPGTPAVKLLMEKYKYTIVQTFERGRDTHLALGSGRPFRGAG
;
A
#
# COMPACT_ATOMS: atom_id res chain seq x y z
N HIS A 1 -26.12 25.50 0.03
CA HIS A 1 -26.79 26.42 -0.92
C HIS A 1 -25.76 27.05 -1.82
N LEU A 2 -25.93 26.97 -3.15
CA LEU A 2 -25.04 27.58 -4.14
C LEU A 2 -25.69 28.88 -4.64
N SER A 3 -24.96 29.99 -4.57
CA SER A 3 -25.27 31.24 -5.26
C SER A 3 -24.03 31.62 -6.07
N THR A 4 -24.23 31.92 -7.35
CA THR A 4 -23.17 32.28 -8.29
C THR A 4 -23.14 33.79 -8.50
N SER A 5 -22.05 34.42 -8.11
CA SER A 5 -21.55 35.65 -8.75
C SER A 5 -20.02 35.71 -8.64
N ASN A 6 -19.36 36.03 -9.76
CA ASN A 6 -17.93 36.33 -9.91
C ASN A 6 -16.90 35.19 -9.83
N GLY A 7 -17.19 34.02 -10.40
CA GLY A 7 -16.14 33.11 -10.93
C GLY A 7 -15.11 32.53 -9.94
N VAL A 8 -15.26 32.78 -8.64
CA VAL A 8 -14.44 32.20 -7.58
C VAL A 8 -15.40 31.61 -6.55
N ALA A 9 -15.59 30.29 -6.60
CA ALA A 9 -16.28 29.56 -5.55
C ALA A 9 -15.43 29.59 -4.28
N ARG A 10 -15.77 30.49 -3.34
CA ARG A 10 -15.28 30.39 -1.96
C ARG A 10 -16.13 29.35 -1.22
N LEU A 11 -15.57 28.16 -1.04
CA LEU A 11 -16.07 27.20 -0.06
C LEU A 11 -15.63 27.66 1.33
N VAL A 12 -16.58 28.16 2.13
CA VAL A 12 -16.43 28.27 3.58
C VAL A 12 -17.08 27.04 4.19
N PHE A 13 -16.32 26.21 4.92
CA PHE A 13 -16.90 25.15 5.73
C PHE A 13 -16.34 25.14 7.15
N SER A 14 -17.30 25.08 8.07
CA SER A 14 -17.14 24.97 9.51
C SER A 14 -16.74 23.55 9.91
N VAL A 15 -15.85 23.44 10.89
CA VAL A 15 -15.37 22.17 11.44
C VAL A 15 -16.43 21.59 12.36
N VAL A 16 -17.14 20.55 11.90
CA VAL A 16 -17.93 19.68 12.78
C VAL A 16 -17.75 18.23 12.31
N GLY A 17 -17.12 17.40 13.15
CA GLY A 17 -17.13 15.93 13.04
C GLY A 17 -15.84 15.30 12.48
N GLN A 18 -15.22 14.43 13.28
CA GLN A 18 -14.03 13.64 12.95
C GLN A 18 -14.31 12.53 11.92
N HIS A 19 -14.59 12.88 10.67
CA HIS A 19 -14.66 11.90 9.57
C HIS A 19 -13.57 12.20 8.54
N ARG A 20 -12.57 11.31 8.45
CA ARG A 20 -11.59 11.30 7.36
C ARG A 20 -12.23 10.58 6.16
N PHE A 21 -12.14 11.18 4.99
CA PHE A 21 -12.72 10.65 3.76
C PHE A 21 -11.64 9.90 2.98
N ALA A 22 -11.98 8.75 2.39
CA ALA A 22 -11.14 8.10 1.38
C ALA A 22 -10.96 9.04 0.18
N ALA A 23 -9.71 9.23 -0.25
CA ALA A 23 -9.36 10.03 -1.42
C ALA A 23 -8.77 9.11 -2.50
N PHE A 24 -9.16 9.37 -3.74
CA PHE A 24 -8.67 8.66 -4.92
C PHE A 24 -7.73 9.58 -5.68
N VAL A 25 -6.66 9.04 -6.24
CA VAL A 25 -5.84 9.76 -7.22
C VAL A 25 -6.21 9.23 -8.60
N VAL A 26 -6.84 10.08 -9.41
CA VAL A 26 -7.12 9.78 -10.82
C VAL A 26 -6.28 10.73 -11.66
N PRO A 27 -5.52 10.25 -12.67
CA PRO A 27 -4.84 11.14 -13.59
C PRO A 27 -5.88 11.96 -14.37
N HIS A 28 -5.88 13.28 -14.21
CA HIS A 28 -6.74 14.16 -14.99
C HIS A 28 -5.99 14.61 -16.25
N PRO A 29 -6.48 14.34 -17.46
CA PRO A 29 -5.95 14.99 -18.66
C PRO A 29 -6.43 16.44 -18.64
N HIS A 30 -5.51 17.38 -18.38
CA HIS A 30 -5.74 18.80 -18.70
C HIS A 30 -5.03 19.10 -20.02
N GLN A 31 -5.79 19.15 -21.12
CA GLN A 31 -5.33 19.82 -22.33
C GLN A 31 -5.52 21.33 -22.12
N THR A 32 -4.43 22.07 -21.96
CA THR A 32 -4.45 23.53 -22.08
C THR A 32 -4.30 23.91 -23.55
N ARG A 33 -5.01 24.97 -23.95
CA ARG A 33 -5.13 25.46 -25.34
C ARG A 33 -3.82 26.07 -25.89
N THR A 34 -2.69 25.93 -25.19
CA THR A 34 -1.45 26.70 -25.43
C THR A 34 -0.22 25.84 -25.77
N GLY A 35 -0.36 24.53 -26.00
CA GLY A 35 0.74 23.71 -26.55
C GLY A 35 2.01 23.63 -25.68
N ARG A 36 1.94 24.02 -24.40
CA ARG A 36 2.99 23.78 -23.41
C ARG A 36 2.52 22.69 -22.48
N GLU A 37 3.26 21.59 -22.42
CA GLU A 37 3.05 20.54 -21.43
C GLU A 37 3.39 21.10 -20.04
N GLU A 38 2.36 21.34 -19.22
CA GLU A 38 2.57 21.47 -17.78
C GLU A 38 2.72 20.07 -17.16
N PRO A 39 3.52 19.92 -16.10
CA PRO A 39 3.64 18.65 -15.40
C PRO A 39 2.25 18.17 -14.95
N ARG A 40 1.89 16.93 -15.29
CA ARG A 40 0.61 16.32 -14.92
C ARG A 40 0.45 16.38 -13.40
N ARG A 41 -0.49 17.19 -12.93
CA ARG A 41 -0.73 17.37 -11.49
C ARG A 41 -1.61 16.22 -11.01
N TRP A 42 -1.05 15.36 -10.16
CA TRP A 42 -1.79 14.31 -9.47
C TRP A 42 -2.72 14.94 -8.43
N MET A 43 -4.00 15.06 -8.77
CA MET A 43 -5.01 15.51 -7.80
C MET A 43 -5.53 14.29 -7.03
N LEU A 44 -5.34 14.31 -5.72
CA LEU A 44 -6.17 13.58 -4.77
C LEU A 44 -7.61 14.11 -4.92
N GLN A 45 -8.42 13.46 -5.76
CA GLN A 45 -9.84 13.69 -5.77
C GLN A 45 -10.44 13.07 -4.51
N ARG A 46 -10.86 13.94 -3.59
CA ARG A 46 -11.81 13.58 -2.53
C ARG A 46 -13.15 13.30 -3.21
N GLY A 47 -13.45 12.02 -3.40
CA GLY A 47 -14.71 11.58 -3.98
C GLY A 47 -15.12 10.27 -3.34
N VAL A 48 -16.35 10.19 -2.89
CA VAL A 48 -16.99 8.89 -2.62
C VAL A 48 -17.24 8.27 -3.98
N LEU A 49 -16.26 7.56 -4.54
CA LEU A 49 -16.61 6.44 -5.41
C LEU A 49 -17.29 5.46 -4.48
N GLY A 50 -18.63 5.53 -4.42
CA GLY A 50 -19.43 4.57 -3.69
C GLY A 50 -18.94 3.19 -4.07
N CYS A 51 -18.90 2.27 -3.10
CA CYS A 51 -18.56 0.88 -3.34
C CYS A 51 -19.40 0.37 -4.51
N ALA A 52 -18.86 0.47 -5.72
CA ALA A 52 -19.56 0.06 -6.91
C ALA A 52 -19.72 -1.44 -6.74
N GLN A 53 -20.97 -1.91 -6.86
CA GLN A 53 -21.30 -3.32 -6.69
C GLN A 53 -20.25 -4.16 -7.44
N PRO A 54 -19.49 -5.03 -6.74
CA PRO A 54 -18.40 -5.83 -7.33
C PRO A 54 -18.84 -6.55 -8.61
N ASP A 55 -20.13 -6.87 -8.68
CA ASP A 55 -20.87 -7.48 -9.78
C ASP A 55 -20.75 -6.72 -11.11
N LYS A 56 -20.61 -5.38 -11.11
CA LYS A 56 -20.53 -4.60 -12.37
C LYS A 56 -19.11 -4.47 -12.94
N LEU A 57 -18.07 -4.70 -12.14
CA LEU A 57 -16.69 -4.70 -12.62
C LEU A 57 -16.16 -6.10 -12.94
N GLY A 58 -16.62 -7.15 -12.25
CA GLY A 58 -16.30 -8.54 -12.58
C GLY A 58 -16.91 -9.00 -13.91
N VAL A 59 -18.09 -8.46 -14.27
CA VAL A 59 -18.79 -8.79 -15.51
C VAL A 59 -18.10 -8.19 -16.75
N LEU A 60 -17.25 -7.18 -16.62
CA LEU A 60 -16.54 -6.57 -17.77
C LEU A 60 -15.43 -7.46 -18.35
N ALA A 61 -15.06 -8.57 -17.71
CA ALA A 61 -14.02 -9.48 -18.19
C ALA A 61 -14.43 -10.98 -18.25
N GLY A 62 -15.69 -11.32 -17.94
CA GLY A 62 -16.19 -12.70 -18.02
C GLY A 62 -15.51 -13.70 -17.07
N ARG A 63 -14.94 -13.25 -15.95
CA ARG A 63 -14.21 -14.09 -14.98
C ARG A 63 -14.96 -14.22 -13.66
N PRO A 64 -14.90 -15.37 -12.97
CA PRO A 64 -15.54 -15.55 -11.68
C PRO A 64 -14.91 -14.62 -10.64
N VAL A 65 -15.78 -13.92 -9.90
CA VAL A 65 -15.39 -13.15 -8.72
C VAL A 65 -15.34 -14.10 -7.54
N LEU A 66 -14.17 -14.27 -6.94
CA LEU A 66 -13.96 -15.18 -5.81
C LEU A 66 -13.65 -14.39 -4.54
N VAL A 67 -14.24 -14.82 -3.44
CA VAL A 67 -14.01 -14.24 -2.11
C VAL A 67 -13.55 -15.34 -1.18
N ALA A 68 -12.43 -15.11 -0.49
CA ALA A 68 -11.89 -15.97 0.56
C ALA A 68 -12.00 -15.29 1.92
N ASN A 69 -12.04 -16.09 2.99
CA ASN A 69 -11.93 -15.58 4.36
C ASN A 69 -10.50 -15.79 4.86
N MET A 70 -9.75 -14.70 5.04
CA MET A 70 -8.42 -14.76 5.64
C MET A 70 -8.56 -14.82 7.16
N THR A 71 -8.06 -15.91 7.75
CA THR A 71 -8.23 -16.24 9.16
C THR A 71 -7.44 -15.29 10.07
N GLY A 72 -8.12 -14.69 11.03
CA GLY A 72 -7.52 -13.88 12.09
C GLY A 72 -6.64 -14.70 13.05
N PHE A 73 -5.83 -14.01 13.84
CA PHE A 73 -4.88 -14.65 14.75
C PHE A 73 -4.49 -13.76 15.92
N HIS A 74 -4.06 -14.37 17.02
CA HIS A 74 -3.49 -13.63 18.15
C HIS A 74 -2.03 -13.28 17.88
N VAL A 75 -1.65 -12.05 18.20
CA VAL A 75 -0.24 -11.62 18.21
C VAL A 75 0.39 -12.18 19.48
N ALA A 76 1.58 -12.78 19.35
CA ALA A 76 2.33 -13.27 20.50
C ALA A 76 2.61 -12.13 21.48
N SER A 77 2.12 -12.26 22.72
CA SER A 77 2.34 -11.25 23.76
C SER A 77 3.77 -11.36 24.32
N THR A 78 4.43 -10.22 24.49
CA THR A 78 5.54 -10.12 25.44
C THR A 78 4.97 -9.94 26.85
N ALA A 79 5.72 -10.34 27.88
CA ALA A 79 5.27 -10.22 29.28
C ALA A 79 4.88 -8.75 29.59
N GLY A 80 3.64 -8.54 30.05
CA GLY A 80 3.12 -7.21 30.43
C GLY A 80 2.42 -6.42 29.32
N SER A 81 2.30 -6.94 28.09
CA SER A 81 1.47 -6.33 27.04
C SER A 81 0.08 -6.96 26.97
N PRO A 82 -0.98 -6.21 26.64
CA PRO A 82 -2.28 -6.81 26.36
C PRO A 82 -2.21 -7.73 25.15
N ALA A 83 -2.96 -8.83 25.19
CA ALA A 83 -3.09 -9.72 24.04
C ALA A 83 -3.76 -8.97 22.88
N LEU A 84 -3.08 -8.87 21.74
CA LEU A 84 -3.61 -8.26 20.53
C LEU A 84 -4.19 -9.34 19.62
N TYR A 85 -5.29 -9.01 18.95
CA TYR A 85 -5.95 -9.88 17.98
C TYR A 85 -6.01 -9.19 16.62
N VAL A 86 -5.54 -9.90 15.60
CA VAL A 86 -5.65 -9.53 14.19
C VAL A 86 -6.97 -10.09 13.65
N PRO A 87 -7.92 -9.24 13.20
CA PRO A 87 -9.22 -9.69 12.74
C PRO A 87 -9.17 -10.58 11.49
N SER A 88 -10.12 -11.51 11.38
CA SER A 88 -10.43 -12.17 10.12
C SER A 88 -11.03 -11.18 9.13
N VAL A 89 -10.72 -11.32 7.84
CA VAL A 89 -11.19 -10.40 6.79
C VAL A 89 -11.57 -11.14 5.52
N SER A 90 -12.62 -10.67 4.84
CA SER A 90 -12.96 -11.13 3.49
C SER A 90 -12.02 -10.48 2.47
N VAL A 91 -11.45 -11.31 1.60
CA VAL A 91 -10.50 -10.90 0.57
C VAL A 91 -11.01 -11.37 -0.78
N TYR A 92 -11.08 -10.46 -1.76
CA TYR A 92 -11.32 -10.81 -3.15
C TYR A 92 -10.02 -11.35 -3.75
N VAL A 93 -10.07 -12.55 -4.31
CA VAL A 93 -8.89 -13.32 -4.69
C VAL A 93 -8.88 -13.67 -6.18
N HIS A 94 -7.73 -14.13 -6.68
CA HIS A 94 -7.61 -14.65 -8.04
C HIS A 94 -8.15 -16.09 -8.14
N PRO A 95 -8.51 -16.56 -9.34
CA PRO A 95 -8.76 -17.98 -9.57
C PRO A 95 -7.58 -18.84 -9.09
N PRO A 96 -7.80 -19.96 -8.37
CA PRO A 96 -6.74 -20.87 -7.92
C PRO A 96 -5.82 -21.39 -9.02
N ALA A 97 -6.30 -21.43 -10.27
CA ALA A 97 -5.51 -21.82 -11.43
C ALA A 97 -4.43 -20.78 -11.80
N GLU A 98 -4.69 -19.50 -11.49
CA GLU A 98 -3.82 -18.36 -11.77
C GLU A 98 -2.91 -18.04 -10.57
N ASP A 99 -3.39 -18.26 -9.35
CA ASP A 99 -2.64 -18.02 -8.11
C ASP A 99 -2.78 -19.18 -7.12
N ARG A 100 -1.80 -20.07 -7.16
CA ARG A 100 -1.73 -21.29 -6.35
C ARG A 100 -1.10 -21.07 -4.98
N LEU A 101 -0.38 -19.97 -4.77
CA LEU A 101 0.37 -19.74 -3.53
C LEU A 101 -0.44 -18.94 -2.52
N ILE A 102 -1.15 -17.91 -2.99
CA ILE A 102 -1.86 -16.99 -2.13
C ILE A 102 -3.37 -17.25 -2.21
N SER A 103 -3.98 -16.98 -3.36
CA SER A 103 -5.43 -17.08 -3.55
C SER A 103 -5.99 -18.48 -3.29
N LYS A 104 -5.33 -19.53 -3.82
CA LYS A 104 -5.72 -20.92 -3.55
C LYS A 104 -5.69 -21.25 -2.05
N GLY A 105 -4.61 -20.89 -1.36
CA GLY A 105 -4.50 -21.15 0.08
C GLY A 105 -5.54 -20.40 0.89
N LEU A 106 -5.82 -19.15 0.54
CA LEU A 106 -6.87 -18.38 1.20
C LEU A 106 -8.25 -19.03 1.02
N LEU A 107 -8.55 -19.57 -0.17
CA LEU A 107 -9.81 -20.27 -0.44
C LEU A 107 -9.92 -21.61 0.30
N GLU A 108 -8.84 -22.37 0.37
CA GLU A 108 -8.85 -23.72 0.94
C GLU A 108 -8.78 -23.73 2.47
N HIS A 109 -8.02 -22.81 3.06
CA HIS A 109 -7.69 -22.86 4.49
C HIS A 109 -7.54 -21.48 5.16
N GLY A 110 -7.85 -20.39 4.45
CA GLY A 110 -7.82 -19.03 5.01
C GLY A 110 -6.44 -18.50 5.36
N SER A 111 -5.37 -19.05 4.77
CA SER A 111 -3.99 -18.59 4.96
C SER A 111 -3.18 -18.78 3.67
N TRP A 112 -1.95 -18.27 3.57
CA TRP A 112 -1.11 -18.60 2.41
C TRP A 112 -0.69 -20.07 2.41
N SER A 113 -0.55 -20.67 1.24
CA SER A 113 -0.22 -22.10 1.11
C SER A 113 1.20 -22.42 1.58
N HIS A 114 2.15 -21.50 1.39
CA HIS A 114 3.53 -21.67 1.86
C HIS A 114 3.66 -21.27 3.34
N ARG A 115 3.83 -22.25 4.22
CA ARG A 115 3.79 -22.05 5.69
C ARG A 115 4.80 -21.03 6.22
N ASN A 116 6.02 -20.98 5.67
CA ASN A 116 7.03 -20.02 6.11
C ASN A 116 6.63 -18.59 5.73
N ASN A 117 6.19 -18.39 4.49
CA ASN A 117 5.74 -17.07 4.02
C ASN A 117 4.51 -16.61 4.81
N GLU A 118 3.57 -17.52 5.11
CA GLU A 118 2.44 -17.21 5.99
C GLU A 118 2.88 -16.81 7.40
N LYS A 119 3.86 -17.51 7.97
CA LYS A 119 4.43 -17.15 9.28
C LYS A 119 5.06 -15.76 9.24
N THR A 120 5.81 -15.44 8.19
CA THR A 120 6.43 -14.12 7.99
C THR A 120 5.37 -13.04 7.84
N ARG A 121 4.34 -13.26 6.99
CA ARG A 121 3.19 -12.35 6.85
C ARG A 121 2.52 -12.08 8.21
N ARG A 122 2.18 -13.13 8.98
CA ARG A 122 1.58 -12.98 10.31
C ARG A 122 2.47 -12.21 11.28
N THR A 123 3.78 -12.46 11.22
CA THR A 123 4.77 -11.77 12.05
C THR A 123 4.79 -10.28 11.72
N VAL A 124 4.90 -9.92 10.45
CA VAL A 124 4.93 -8.51 10.00
C VAL A 124 3.62 -7.80 10.36
N VAL A 125 2.45 -8.39 10.04
CA VAL A 125 1.15 -7.80 10.39
C VAL A 125 0.98 -7.65 11.90
N GLY A 126 1.40 -8.65 12.68
CA GLY A 126 1.36 -8.60 14.14
C GLY A 126 2.24 -7.50 14.72
N LEU A 127 3.47 -7.34 14.19
CA LEU A 127 4.37 -6.26 14.58
C LEU A 127 3.80 -4.89 14.21
N MET A 128 3.27 -4.72 12.99
CA MET A 128 2.63 -3.47 12.57
C MET A 128 1.44 -3.13 13.49
N LEU A 129 0.59 -4.11 13.81
CA LEU A 129 -0.54 -3.91 14.73
C LEU A 129 -0.07 -3.48 16.12
N GLN A 130 0.96 -4.14 16.66
CA GLN A 130 1.53 -3.79 17.96
C GLN A 130 2.08 -2.36 17.98
N LEU A 131 2.86 -1.99 16.96
CA LEU A 131 3.44 -0.65 16.83
C LEU A 131 2.35 0.42 16.70
N LEU A 132 1.32 0.17 15.90
CA LEU A 132 0.18 1.07 15.74
C LEU A 132 -0.61 1.24 17.05
N THR A 133 -0.81 0.15 17.80
CA THR A 133 -1.52 0.18 19.09
C THR A 133 -0.77 0.97 20.16
N GLN A 134 0.56 0.98 20.09
CA GLN A 134 1.44 1.73 21.00
C GLN A 134 1.62 3.19 20.58
N SER A 135 1.03 3.60 19.45
CA SER A 135 1.15 4.95 18.91
C SER A 135 -0.09 5.79 19.21
N THR A 136 -0.11 7.02 18.68
CA THR A 136 -1.28 7.89 18.78
C THR A 136 -2.44 7.35 17.92
N PRO A 137 -3.71 7.59 18.28
CA PRO A 137 -4.86 7.20 17.45
C PRO A 137 -4.86 7.80 16.04
N ALA A 138 -4.12 8.89 15.82
CA ALA A 138 -3.95 9.53 14.52
C ALA A 138 -2.86 8.89 13.65
N ALA A 139 -2.11 7.91 14.16
CA ALA A 139 -1.05 7.23 13.44
C ALA A 139 -1.58 6.45 12.24
N ILE A 140 -0.75 6.35 11.21
CA ILE A 140 -1.07 5.63 9.98
C ILE A 140 0.02 4.63 9.62
N PHE A 141 -0.33 3.67 8.77
CA PHE A 141 0.62 2.82 8.06
C PHE A 141 0.63 3.12 6.55
N MET A 142 1.67 2.68 5.87
CA MET A 142 1.77 2.70 4.41
C MET A 142 2.08 1.28 3.91
N ASP A 143 1.40 0.84 2.86
CA ASP A 143 1.62 -0.45 2.21
C ASP A 143 1.82 -0.23 0.71
N ILE A 144 3.06 -0.35 0.26
CA ILE A 144 3.48 -0.17 -1.13
C ILE A 144 3.66 -1.55 -1.76
N GLY A 145 2.92 -1.80 -2.84
CA GLY A 145 2.71 -3.16 -3.32
C GLY A 145 1.68 -3.88 -2.44
N ALA A 146 0.57 -3.19 -2.16
CA ALA A 146 -0.50 -3.71 -1.30
C ALA A 146 -1.17 -4.97 -1.87
N ASN A 147 -1.01 -5.21 -3.18
CA ASN A 147 -1.49 -6.38 -3.90
C ASN A 147 -3.00 -6.59 -3.63
N ILE A 148 -3.44 -7.78 -3.25
CA ILE A 148 -4.84 -8.06 -2.87
C ILE A 148 -5.15 -7.72 -1.40
N GLY A 149 -4.20 -7.13 -0.64
CA GLY A 149 -4.44 -6.56 0.69
C GLY A 149 -4.18 -7.49 1.88
N THR A 150 -3.37 -8.55 1.72
CA THR A 150 -3.10 -9.55 2.78
C THR A 150 -2.36 -8.99 4.00
N PHE A 151 -1.71 -7.82 3.88
CA PHE A 151 -1.10 -7.07 4.98
C PHE A 151 -2.00 -5.92 5.45
N SER A 152 -2.55 -5.17 4.49
CA SER A 152 -3.37 -3.99 4.76
C SER A 152 -4.75 -4.27 5.36
N LEU A 153 -5.51 -5.23 4.81
CA LEU A 153 -6.91 -5.45 5.18
C LEU A 153 -7.09 -5.77 6.67
N PRO A 154 -6.25 -6.62 7.32
CA PRO A 154 -6.37 -6.84 8.75
C PRO A 154 -6.12 -5.59 9.60
N LEU A 155 -5.21 -4.71 9.17
CA LEU A 155 -4.92 -3.45 9.88
C LEU A 155 -6.08 -2.46 9.74
N LEU A 156 -6.68 -2.36 8.54
CA LEU A 156 -7.90 -1.58 8.30
C LEU A 156 -9.08 -2.11 9.11
N ALA A 157 -9.26 -3.44 9.16
CA ALA A 157 -10.30 -4.09 9.96
C ALA A 157 -10.11 -3.89 11.47
N ALA A 158 -8.86 -3.71 11.91
CA ALA A 158 -8.53 -3.34 13.29
C ALA A 158 -8.74 -1.83 13.58
N GLY A 159 -9.21 -1.04 12.62
CA GLY A 159 -9.55 0.38 12.78
C GLY A 159 -8.40 1.35 12.51
N TYR A 160 -7.27 0.88 11.98
CA TYR A 160 -6.15 1.76 11.66
C TYR A 160 -6.27 2.34 10.27
N SER A 161 -5.77 3.57 10.10
CA SER A 161 -5.76 4.23 8.79
C SER A 161 -4.47 3.94 8.03
N GLY A 162 -4.57 3.84 6.71
CA GLY A 162 -3.41 3.54 5.87
C GLY A 162 -3.46 4.16 4.48
N LEU A 163 -2.28 4.39 3.92
CA LEU A 163 -2.07 4.68 2.50
C LEU A 163 -1.63 3.39 1.80
N LEU A 164 -2.41 2.93 0.83
CA LEU A 164 -2.17 1.71 0.08
C LEU A 164 -1.87 2.07 -1.36
N VAL A 165 -0.77 1.55 -1.90
CA VAL A 165 -0.41 1.75 -3.30
C VAL A 165 -0.31 0.41 -4.00
N GLU A 166 -1.03 0.26 -5.11
CA GLU A 166 -1.03 -0.96 -5.91
C GLU A 166 -0.91 -0.62 -7.40
N ALA A 167 0.07 -1.23 -8.05
CA ALA A 167 0.38 -0.97 -9.45
C ALA A 167 -0.45 -1.84 -10.40
N SER A 168 -0.66 -3.12 -10.08
CA SER A 168 -1.42 -4.04 -10.94
C SER A 168 -2.91 -3.67 -10.93
N PRO A 169 -3.52 -3.34 -12.08
CA PRO A 169 -4.96 -3.05 -12.15
C PRO A 169 -5.82 -4.20 -11.62
N ARG A 170 -5.38 -5.45 -11.83
CA ARG A 170 -6.07 -6.67 -11.39
C ARG A 170 -6.08 -6.83 -9.87
N ASN A 171 -4.98 -6.49 -9.22
CA ASN A 171 -4.86 -6.52 -7.77
C ASN A 171 -5.56 -5.31 -7.14
N ALA A 172 -5.38 -4.12 -7.73
CA ALA A 172 -6.02 -2.90 -7.30
C ALA A 172 -7.55 -3.02 -7.25
N TRP A 173 -8.15 -3.65 -8.27
CA TRP A 173 -9.59 -3.91 -8.26
C TRP A 173 -10.02 -4.81 -7.09
N ARG A 174 -9.29 -5.90 -6.83
CA ARG A 174 -9.56 -6.83 -5.72
C ARG A 174 -9.37 -6.17 -4.36
N LEU A 175 -8.30 -5.39 -4.21
CA LEU A 175 -8.02 -4.63 -3.01
C LEU A 175 -9.18 -3.68 -2.70
N ARG A 176 -9.66 -2.92 -3.70
CA ARG A 176 -10.81 -2.02 -3.57
C ARG A 176 -12.09 -2.76 -3.17
N ALA A 177 -12.40 -3.86 -3.86
CA ALA A 177 -13.56 -4.69 -3.55
C ALA A 177 -13.50 -5.23 -2.12
N SER A 178 -12.32 -5.64 -1.66
CA SER A 178 -12.09 -6.14 -0.30
C SER A 178 -12.26 -5.05 0.75
N ILE A 179 -11.70 -3.86 0.53
CA ILE A 179 -11.87 -2.70 1.42
C ILE A 179 -13.35 -2.32 1.55
N CYS A 180 -14.08 -2.34 0.43
CA CYS A 180 -15.52 -2.11 0.43
C CYS A 180 -16.29 -3.15 1.25
N ALA A 181 -15.88 -4.42 1.18
CA ALA A 181 -16.49 -5.49 1.95
C ALA A 181 -16.23 -5.40 3.48
N LEU A 182 -15.22 -4.64 3.92
CA LEU A 182 -14.98 -4.37 5.34
C LEU A 182 -16.02 -3.42 5.97
N GLY A 183 -16.84 -2.75 5.15
CA GLY A 183 -17.87 -1.83 5.60
C GLY A 183 -17.38 -0.36 5.73
N PRO A 184 -18.31 0.56 6.07
CA PRO A 184 -18.11 2.00 5.90
C PRO A 184 -17.02 2.59 6.80
N ILE A 185 -16.80 2.03 7.99
CA ILE A 185 -15.78 2.53 8.94
C ILE A 185 -14.39 2.23 8.38
N ALA A 186 -14.09 0.96 8.05
CA ALA A 186 -12.81 0.58 7.47
C ALA A 186 -12.53 1.28 6.13
N HIS A 187 -13.56 1.53 5.31
CA HIS A 187 -13.43 2.31 4.09
C HIS A 187 -12.97 3.76 4.36
N SER A 188 -13.48 4.41 5.41
CA SER A 188 -13.05 5.78 5.78
C SER A 188 -11.60 5.88 6.25
N HIS A 189 -10.99 4.75 6.61
CA HIS A 189 -9.61 4.65 7.06
C HIS A 189 -8.60 4.36 5.94
N ALA A 190 -9.06 4.01 4.73
CA ALA A 190 -8.18 3.66 3.62
C ALA A 190 -8.03 4.79 2.60
N VAL A 191 -6.78 5.15 2.27
CA VAL A 191 -6.45 5.94 1.07
C VAL A 191 -5.81 4.99 0.07
N VAL A 192 -6.50 4.72 -1.04
CA VAL A 192 -6.03 3.75 -2.06
C VAL A 192 -5.59 4.49 -3.32
N VAL A 193 -4.31 4.38 -3.65
CA VAL A 193 -3.71 4.95 -4.86
C VAL A 193 -3.40 3.82 -5.84
N ALA A 194 -4.18 3.75 -6.91
CA ALA A 194 -4.05 2.70 -7.92
C ALA A 194 -4.80 3.05 -9.22
N PRO A 195 -4.45 2.44 -10.37
CA PRO A 195 -3.24 1.66 -10.61
C PRO A 195 -2.04 2.58 -10.87
N VAL A 196 -1.03 2.57 -9.99
CA VAL A 196 0.18 3.42 -10.12
C VAL A 196 1.41 2.64 -9.69
N ALA A 197 2.45 2.62 -10.54
CA ALA A 197 3.76 2.09 -10.20
C ALA A 197 4.62 3.18 -9.54
N LEU A 198 5.15 2.90 -8.35
CA LEU A 198 6.08 3.84 -7.72
C LEU A 198 7.47 3.70 -8.32
N SER A 199 8.13 4.82 -8.57
CA SER A 199 9.47 4.86 -9.14
C SER A 199 10.23 6.12 -8.70
N SER A 200 11.50 6.23 -9.08
CA SER A 200 12.33 7.41 -8.81
C SER A 200 11.93 8.62 -9.66
N THR A 201 11.07 8.45 -10.66
CA THR A 201 10.58 9.50 -11.55
C THR A 201 9.05 9.45 -11.69
N SER A 202 8.46 10.61 -11.93
CA SER A 202 7.03 10.78 -12.17
C SER A 202 6.72 11.00 -13.64
N ASN A 203 5.45 10.82 -14.02
CA ASN A 203 4.90 11.11 -15.35
C ASN A 203 5.39 10.18 -16.47
N GLY A 204 6.02 9.06 -16.12
CA GLY A 204 6.35 7.99 -17.04
C GLY A 204 5.27 6.92 -17.12
N THR A 205 5.58 5.87 -17.88
CA THR A 205 4.80 4.64 -17.96
C THR A 205 5.71 3.46 -17.67
N ALA A 206 5.20 2.54 -16.87
CA ALA A 206 5.85 1.29 -16.51
C ALA A 206 5.08 0.13 -17.15
N CYS A 207 5.81 -0.90 -17.60
CA CYS A 207 5.18 -2.13 -18.02
C CYS A 207 5.05 -3.07 -16.82
N MET A 208 3.82 -3.34 -16.39
CA MET A 208 3.51 -4.34 -15.37
C MET A 208 3.44 -5.71 -16.03
N LYS A 209 4.48 -6.52 -15.86
CA LYS A 209 4.52 -7.87 -16.45
C LYS A 209 3.55 -8.78 -15.71
N LEU A 210 2.79 -9.56 -16.47
CA LEU A 210 1.98 -10.63 -15.90
C LEU A 210 2.89 -11.64 -15.21
N ALA A 211 2.41 -12.19 -14.09
CA ALA A 211 3.16 -13.19 -13.35
C ALA A 211 3.48 -14.37 -14.28
N LYS A 212 4.78 -14.66 -14.46
CA LYS A 212 5.24 -15.85 -15.19
C LYS A 212 4.98 -17.14 -14.40
N SER A 213 4.70 -17.00 -13.11
CA SER A 213 4.41 -18.07 -12.18
C SER A 213 2.93 -18.07 -11.79
N GLN A 214 2.45 -19.15 -11.19
CA GLN A 214 1.11 -19.21 -10.59
C GLN A 214 1.08 -18.51 -9.22
N ASN A 215 1.70 -17.33 -9.14
CA ASN A 215 1.70 -16.43 -8.01
C ASN A 215 1.48 -15.02 -8.54
N MET A 216 0.24 -14.55 -8.50
CA MET A 216 -0.12 -13.22 -9.00
C MET A 216 0.47 -12.07 -8.17
N GLY A 217 1.14 -12.38 -7.04
CA GLY A 217 1.92 -11.40 -6.30
C GLY A 217 3.26 -11.06 -6.93
N THR A 218 3.84 -11.94 -7.75
CA THR A 218 5.16 -11.70 -8.38
C THR A 218 5.06 -10.85 -9.65
N MET A 219 4.03 -10.01 -9.78
CA MET A 219 3.91 -9.09 -10.89
C MET A 219 4.88 -7.93 -10.65
N SER A 220 5.83 -7.75 -11.56
CA SER A 220 6.89 -6.77 -11.41
C SER A 220 6.85 -5.71 -12.51
N VAL A 221 7.37 -4.53 -12.16
CA VAL A 221 7.53 -3.42 -13.10
C VAL A 221 8.85 -3.58 -13.84
N THR A 222 8.79 -3.44 -15.16
CA THR A 222 9.98 -3.19 -15.98
C THR A 222 9.86 -1.85 -16.68
N VAL A 223 10.92 -1.06 -16.62
CA VAL A 223 11.07 0.16 -17.42
C VAL A 223 11.48 -0.29 -18.82
N ASN A 224 10.66 0.01 -19.82
CA ASN A 224 10.86 -0.48 -21.18
C ASN A 224 12.05 0.22 -21.86
N GLU A 225 13.14 -0.51 -22.12
CA GLU A 225 14.22 -0.04 -23.02
C GLU A 225 13.84 -0.18 -24.50
N SER A 226 12.91 -1.08 -24.84
CA SER A 226 12.52 -1.44 -26.21
C SER A 226 11.11 -0.97 -26.64
N GLY A 227 10.39 -0.26 -25.76
CA GLY A 227 9.06 0.31 -26.05
C GLY A 227 7.89 -0.69 -26.15
N TYR A 228 8.13 -2.00 -26.05
CA TYR A 228 7.07 -3.02 -26.12
C TYR A 228 6.68 -3.55 -24.73
N CYS A 229 5.43 -3.36 -24.30
CA CYS A 229 4.94 -3.88 -23.03
C CYS A 229 4.18 -5.21 -23.21
N ASP A 230 4.75 -6.30 -22.68
CA ASP A 230 4.09 -7.62 -22.58
C ASP A 230 3.35 -7.74 -21.24
N GLY A 231 2.33 -6.88 -21.05
CA GLY A 231 1.64 -6.72 -19.77
C GLY A 231 0.66 -5.55 -19.74
N ASP A 232 0.32 -5.10 -18.54
CA ASP A 232 -0.52 -3.91 -18.33
C ASP A 232 0.38 -2.66 -18.26
N GLU A 233 0.16 -1.68 -19.12
CA GLU A 233 0.82 -0.38 -18.99
C GLU A 233 0.19 0.42 -17.85
N VAL A 234 1.03 0.88 -16.92
CA VAL A 234 0.60 1.61 -15.73
C VAL A 234 1.40 2.91 -15.60
N PRO A 235 0.78 4.01 -15.15
CA PRO A 235 1.51 5.25 -14.96
C PRO A 235 2.52 5.11 -13.81
N THR A 236 3.63 5.85 -13.91
CA THR A 236 4.60 5.97 -12.82
C THR A 236 4.42 7.26 -12.02
N ALA A 237 4.67 7.17 -10.73
CA ALA A 237 4.72 8.32 -9.83
C ALA A 237 5.80 8.14 -8.76
N GLN A 238 6.33 9.25 -8.25
CA GLN A 238 7.06 9.27 -7.00
C GLN A 238 6.11 9.15 -5.81
N LEU A 239 6.52 8.44 -4.74
CA LEU A 239 5.75 8.42 -3.49
C LEU A 239 5.62 9.84 -2.91
N ASP A 240 6.68 10.62 -3.06
CA ASP A 240 6.71 12.03 -2.69
C ASP A 240 5.57 12.83 -3.35
N ASP A 241 5.29 12.61 -4.63
CA ASP A 241 4.23 13.33 -5.33
C ASP A 241 2.83 12.90 -4.87
N ILE A 242 2.66 11.63 -4.50
CA ILE A 242 1.40 11.15 -3.93
C ILE A 242 1.15 11.77 -2.56
N VAL A 243 2.19 11.83 -1.72
CA VAL A 243 2.08 12.29 -0.32
C VAL A 243 2.00 13.82 -0.23
N PHE A 244 2.70 14.55 -1.10
CA PHE A 244 2.81 16.01 -1.04
C PHE A 244 2.13 16.77 -2.21
N GLY A 245 1.73 16.09 -3.29
CA GLY A 245 1.22 16.72 -4.51
C GLY A 245 -0.25 17.18 -4.46
N GLY A 246 -1.02 16.72 -3.49
CA GLY A 246 -2.39 17.20 -3.25
C GLY A 246 -2.46 18.50 -2.45
N THR A 247 -3.62 19.17 -2.46
CA THR A 247 -3.89 20.33 -1.60
C THR A 247 -3.96 19.98 -0.11
N ASP A 248 -3.98 18.68 0.23
CA ASP A 248 -3.80 18.13 1.58
C ASP A 248 -2.39 17.57 1.74
N ALA A 249 -1.41 18.44 2.00
CA ALA A 249 -0.08 18.03 2.46
C ALA A 249 -0.10 17.40 3.88
N THR A 250 -1.20 16.71 4.26
CA THR A 250 -1.53 16.35 5.65
C THR A 250 -1.24 14.89 5.99
N LEU A 251 -0.89 14.04 5.01
CA LEU A 251 -0.58 12.63 5.32
C LEU A 251 0.60 12.51 6.30
N CYS A 252 1.56 13.42 6.23
CA CYS A 252 2.68 13.50 7.16
C CYS A 252 2.43 14.40 8.38
N SER A 253 1.22 14.96 8.51
CA SER A 253 0.75 15.54 9.79
C SER A 253 0.35 14.45 10.79
N SER A 254 0.11 13.22 10.31
CA SER A 254 -0.06 12.02 11.12
C SER A 254 1.28 11.27 11.22
N PRO A 255 1.65 10.69 12.38
CA PRO A 255 2.81 9.83 12.48
C PRO A 255 2.69 8.61 11.56
N VAL A 256 3.67 8.42 10.67
CA VAL A 256 3.79 7.20 9.87
C VAL A 256 4.54 6.16 10.69
N VAL A 257 3.83 5.18 11.24
CA VAL A 257 4.43 4.21 12.17
C VAL A 257 5.10 3.07 11.43
N ALA A 258 4.47 2.57 10.36
CA ALA A 258 4.98 1.46 9.58
C ALA A 258 4.84 1.72 8.08
N LEU A 259 5.90 1.43 7.33
CA LEU A 259 5.93 1.43 5.87
C LEU A 259 6.37 0.04 5.40
N LYS A 260 5.48 -0.69 4.71
CA LYS A 260 5.82 -1.94 4.04
C LYS A 260 6.06 -1.68 2.55
N ILE A 261 7.14 -2.23 2.00
CA ILE A 261 7.45 -2.16 0.57
C ILE A 261 7.82 -3.55 0.05
N ASP A 262 7.13 -3.94 -1.01
CA ASP A 262 7.25 -5.26 -1.63
C ASP A 262 6.71 -5.08 -3.05
N VAL A 263 7.63 -4.68 -3.93
CA VAL A 263 7.32 -4.28 -5.31
C VAL A 263 8.18 -5.08 -6.29
N GLU A 264 8.57 -6.29 -5.87
CA GLU A 264 9.22 -7.31 -6.67
C GLU A 264 10.50 -6.80 -7.35
N GLN A 265 11.49 -6.42 -6.53
CA GLN A 265 12.84 -5.98 -6.93
C GLN A 265 12.95 -4.53 -7.44
N HIS A 266 11.90 -3.71 -7.23
CA HIS A 266 11.90 -2.29 -7.58
C HIS A 266 12.02 -1.36 -6.35
N GLU A 267 12.39 -1.89 -5.18
CA GLU A 267 12.32 -1.19 -3.90
C GLU A 267 13.26 0.02 -3.85
N GLN A 268 14.44 -0.08 -4.47
CA GLN A 268 15.40 1.04 -4.52
C GLN A 268 14.80 2.25 -5.23
N GLU A 269 14.15 2.04 -6.37
CA GLU A 269 13.54 3.11 -7.16
C GLU A 269 12.39 3.78 -6.39
N VAL A 270 11.59 2.99 -5.66
CA VAL A 270 10.56 3.53 -4.77
C VAL A 270 11.17 4.45 -3.70
N PHE A 271 12.27 4.05 -3.06
CA PHE A 271 12.92 4.89 -2.05
C PHE A 271 13.59 6.14 -2.62
N LEU A 272 14.10 6.07 -3.86
CA LEU A 272 14.61 7.24 -4.56
C LEU A 272 13.48 8.24 -4.85
N GLY A 273 12.28 7.75 -5.16
CA GLY A 273 11.06 8.55 -5.31
C GLY A 273 10.36 8.93 -4.00
N ALA A 274 10.95 8.63 -2.85
CA ALA A 274 10.37 8.85 -1.52
C ALA A 274 11.27 9.70 -0.60
N ASP A 275 12.20 10.49 -1.15
CA ASP A 275 13.19 11.25 -0.36
C ASP A 275 12.52 12.20 0.63
N ARG A 276 11.51 12.98 0.20
CA ARG A 276 10.77 13.87 1.10
C ARG A 276 10.01 13.08 2.15
N VAL A 277 9.37 11.97 1.77
CA VAL A 277 8.63 11.11 2.71
C VAL A 277 9.55 10.57 3.80
N LEU A 278 10.69 10.02 3.42
CA LEU A 278 11.67 9.47 4.37
C LEU A 278 12.28 10.55 5.27
N ARG A 279 12.44 11.79 4.78
CA ARG A 279 12.99 12.91 5.57
C ARG A 279 11.99 13.63 6.46
N HIS A 280 10.75 13.78 6.02
CA HIS A 280 9.76 14.65 6.68
C HIS A 280 8.72 13.83 7.45
N CYS A 281 8.20 12.77 6.82
CA CYS A 281 7.23 11.88 7.45
C CYS A 281 7.91 10.86 8.37
N LYS A 282 9.18 10.54 8.07
CA LYS A 282 10.08 9.71 8.89
C LYS A 282 9.41 8.43 9.39
N PRO A 283 9.00 7.51 8.49
CA PRO A 283 8.37 6.25 8.89
C PRO A 283 9.15 5.58 10.02
N GLN A 284 8.52 5.32 11.17
CA GLN A 284 9.27 4.82 12.34
C GLN A 284 9.84 3.42 12.08
N HIS A 285 9.08 2.59 11.37
CA HIS A 285 9.48 1.24 10.99
C HIS A 285 9.28 1.01 9.49
N ILE A 286 10.24 0.31 8.87
CA ILE A 286 10.18 -0.10 7.46
C ILE A 286 10.30 -1.63 7.38
N PHE A 287 9.38 -2.27 6.66
CA PHE A 287 9.41 -3.68 6.33
C PHE A 287 9.61 -3.81 4.82
N ILE A 288 10.62 -4.56 4.40
CA ILE A 288 11.00 -4.65 2.99
C ILE A 288 11.35 -6.08 2.59
N GLU A 289 10.90 -6.50 1.40
CA GLU A 289 11.51 -7.63 0.69
C GLU A 289 12.88 -7.19 0.15
N GLY A 290 13.93 -7.62 0.84
CA GLY A 290 15.31 -7.23 0.55
C GLY A 290 16.20 -7.51 1.76
N GLY A 291 17.28 -8.24 1.53
CA GLY A 291 18.26 -8.52 2.57
C GLY A 291 19.18 -7.35 2.92
N PRO A 292 19.99 -7.45 4.00
CA PRO A 292 20.90 -6.41 4.46
C PRO A 292 21.88 -5.88 3.39
N GLY A 293 22.26 -6.73 2.44
CA GLY A 293 23.21 -6.39 1.38
C GLY A 293 22.61 -5.66 0.17
N THR A 294 21.28 -5.57 0.10
CA THR A 294 20.59 -4.99 -1.07
C THR A 294 20.81 -3.48 -1.15
N PRO A 295 20.84 -2.89 -2.36
CA PRO A 295 20.98 -1.44 -2.53
C PRO A 295 19.91 -0.62 -1.78
N ALA A 296 18.67 -1.10 -1.76
CA ALA A 296 17.56 -0.47 -1.07
C ALA A 296 17.78 -0.39 0.45
N VAL A 297 18.22 -1.50 1.08
CA VAL A 297 18.50 -1.54 2.52
C VAL A 297 19.72 -0.67 2.87
N LYS A 298 20.79 -0.72 2.06
CA LYS A 298 21.96 0.15 2.24
C LYS A 298 21.59 1.64 2.17
N LEU A 299 20.77 2.02 1.20
CA LEU A 299 20.27 3.39 1.07
C LEU A 299 19.54 3.87 2.34
N LEU A 300 18.66 3.04 2.90
CA LEU A 300 17.96 3.35 4.16
C LEU A 300 18.91 3.56 5.33
N MET A 301 19.92 2.70 5.47
CA MET A 301 20.88 2.77 6.56
C MET A 301 21.83 3.97 6.43
N GLU A 302 22.43 4.14 5.26
CA GLU A 302 23.50 5.11 5.04
C GLU A 302 22.95 6.54 4.95
N LYS A 303 21.88 6.74 4.17
CA LYS A 303 21.31 8.06 3.88
C LYS A 303 20.27 8.48 4.93
N TYR A 304 19.38 7.58 5.30
CA TYR A 304 18.21 7.91 6.14
C TYR A 304 18.33 7.45 7.60
N LYS A 305 19.46 6.83 7.97
CA LYS A 305 19.82 6.48 9.36
C LYS A 305 18.87 5.47 10.02
N TYR A 306 18.32 4.56 9.21
CA TYR A 306 17.62 3.39 9.72
C TYR A 306 18.61 2.33 10.21
N THR A 307 18.20 1.56 11.22
CA THR A 307 18.95 0.41 11.71
C THR A 307 18.14 -0.86 11.53
N ILE A 308 18.79 -1.94 11.08
CA ILE A 308 18.16 -3.26 11.01
C ILE A 308 17.81 -3.73 12.43
N VAL A 309 16.55 -4.08 12.62
CA VAL A 309 16.02 -4.64 13.87
C VAL A 309 16.01 -6.15 13.80
N GLN A 310 15.54 -6.70 12.68
CA GLN A 310 15.41 -8.14 12.46
C GLN A 310 15.41 -8.44 10.95
N THR A 311 15.80 -9.66 10.58
CA THR A 311 15.56 -10.22 9.25
C THR A 311 14.65 -11.45 9.33
N PHE A 312 13.92 -11.72 8.25
CA PHE A 312 13.05 -12.88 8.08
C PHE A 312 13.48 -13.69 6.86
N GLU A 313 12.85 -14.85 6.64
CA GLU A 313 13.03 -15.65 5.43
C GLU A 313 14.50 -15.94 5.04
N ARG A 314 15.34 -16.23 6.05
CA ARG A 314 16.80 -16.44 5.91
C ARG A 314 17.55 -15.20 5.39
N GLY A 315 17.11 -14.01 5.80
CA GLY A 315 17.74 -12.76 5.41
C GLY A 315 17.21 -12.17 4.10
N ARG A 316 16.09 -12.68 3.58
CA ARG A 316 15.47 -12.14 2.36
C ARG A 316 14.55 -10.96 2.64
N ASP A 317 13.98 -10.87 3.84
CA ASP A 317 13.13 -9.76 4.23
C ASP A 317 13.76 -9.05 5.43
N THR A 318 13.65 -7.73 5.50
CA THR A 318 14.28 -6.93 6.55
C THR A 318 13.27 -6.00 7.22
N HIS A 319 13.30 -5.97 8.54
CA HIS A 319 12.67 -4.95 9.36
C HIS A 319 13.72 -3.95 9.82
N LEU A 320 13.52 -2.67 9.48
CA LEU A 320 14.33 -1.56 9.94
C LEU A 320 13.51 -0.62 10.83
N ALA A 321 14.18 0.03 11.76
CA ALA A 321 13.61 1.11 12.57
C ALA A 321 14.46 2.37 12.44
N LEU A 322 13.80 3.52 12.48
CA LEU A 322 14.48 4.81 12.51
C LEU A 322 15.19 4.96 13.87
N GLY A 323 16.46 5.34 13.84
CA GLY A 323 17.38 5.20 14.98
C GLY A 323 16.83 5.65 16.34
N SER A 324 16.56 4.67 17.21
CA SER A 324 16.64 4.80 18.67
C SER A 324 17.60 3.75 19.23
N GLY A 325 18.91 3.97 19.01
CA GLY A 325 19.94 3.66 20.01
C GLY A 325 20.34 2.22 20.34
N ARG A 326 19.81 1.14 19.74
CA ARG A 326 20.45 -0.19 19.89
C ARG A 326 20.46 -0.99 18.58
N PRO A 327 21.63 -1.22 17.98
CA PRO A 327 21.75 -2.12 16.83
C PRO A 327 21.43 -3.56 17.23
N PHE A 328 20.85 -4.31 16.29
CA PHE A 328 20.72 -5.76 16.35
C PHE A 328 22.10 -6.40 16.52
N ARG A 329 22.33 -7.10 17.64
CA ARG A 329 23.45 -8.05 17.77
C ARG A 329 22.97 -9.36 17.15
N GLY A 330 23.41 -9.66 15.93
CA GLY A 330 23.11 -10.93 15.28
C GLY A 330 23.51 -12.11 16.16
N ALA A 331 22.62 -13.09 16.26
CA ALA A 331 22.98 -14.41 16.76
C ALA A 331 24.00 -15.03 15.79
N GLY A 332 25.14 -15.42 16.34
CA GLY A 332 26.10 -16.31 15.66
C GLY A 332 25.58 -17.73 15.57
#